data_AF-A0A938V3C3-F1
#
_entry.id   AF-A0A938V3C3-F1
#
_cell.length_a   1.000
_cell.length_b   1.000
_cell.length_c   1.000
_cell.angle_alpha   90.00
_cell.angle_beta   90.00
_cell.angle_gamma   90.00
#
_symmetry.space_group_name_H-M   'P 1'
#
loop_
_entity.id
_entity.type
_entity.pdbx_description
1 polymer ?
#
loop_
_entity_poly.entity_id
_entity_poly.type
_entity_poly.pdbx_seq_one_letter_code
_entity_poly.pdbx_strand_id
1 'polypeptide(L)'
;MTRAKAARSLGVGISTVRRMEERGELHPAIDPATRERLFDPGEIARVAASRDREVCGGDPTAPPMVAAVWTEGDLAAAVFELLDAGQTLVSIVVELHAPPEQIEKAAQAWCRLKEQDLNSPSVPASIGRLRRQVAELVAAYKGLKRRLDGTPQVGLGDNFKCRTCGVIGSVALPVRCTACGDETEVGWWPPAGGNR
;
A
#
# COMPACT_ATOMS: atom_id res chain seq x y z
N MET A 1 -25.62 -34.53 4.07
CA MET A 1 -24.69 -34.20 5.18
C MET A 1 -24.43 -32.70 5.22
N THR A 2 -24.02 -32.12 6.36
CA THR A 2 -23.78 -30.66 6.46
C THR A 2 -22.42 -30.27 5.87
N ARG A 3 -22.24 -28.97 5.56
CA ARG A 3 -20.98 -28.41 5.02
C ARG A 3 -19.76 -28.73 5.90
N ALA A 4 -19.91 -28.69 7.21
CA ALA A 4 -18.83 -29.03 8.15
C ALA A 4 -18.43 -30.52 8.08
N LYS A 5 -19.40 -31.41 7.82
CA LYS A 5 -19.13 -32.84 7.65
C LYS A 5 -18.48 -33.12 6.30
N ALA A 6 -18.93 -32.46 5.23
CA ALA A 6 -18.32 -32.50 3.91
C ALA A 6 -16.85 -32.02 3.93
N ALA A 7 -16.57 -30.91 4.62
CA ALA A 7 -15.22 -30.36 4.79
C ALA A 7 -14.26 -31.38 5.43
N ARG A 8 -14.70 -32.04 6.50
CA ARG A 8 -13.92 -33.10 7.15
C ARG A 8 -13.70 -34.31 6.25
N SER A 9 -14.71 -34.73 5.50
CA SER A 9 -14.59 -35.86 4.57
C SER A 9 -13.66 -35.59 3.39
N LEU A 10 -13.54 -34.33 2.96
CA LEU A 10 -12.66 -33.90 1.86
C LEU A 10 -11.26 -33.47 2.34
N GLY A 11 -11.01 -33.40 3.65
CA GLY A 11 -9.74 -32.91 4.20
C GLY A 11 -9.47 -31.42 3.92
N VAL A 12 -10.51 -30.60 3.72
CA VAL A 12 -10.37 -29.17 3.38
C VAL A 12 -11.12 -28.26 4.35
N GLY A 13 -10.80 -26.97 4.33
CA GLY A 13 -11.54 -25.94 5.08
C GLY A 13 -12.95 -25.70 4.55
N ILE A 14 -13.86 -25.25 5.43
CA ILE A 14 -15.27 -24.93 5.09
C ILE A 14 -15.38 -23.88 3.97
N SER A 15 -14.45 -22.91 3.94
CA SER A 15 -14.36 -21.89 2.88
C SER A 15 -14.02 -22.48 1.52
N THR A 16 -13.25 -23.57 1.46
CA THR A 16 -12.96 -24.30 0.23
C THR A 16 -14.20 -25.03 -0.26
N VAL A 17 -14.94 -25.71 0.62
CA VAL A 17 -16.22 -26.36 0.25
C VAL A 17 -17.19 -25.33 -0.34
N ARG A 18 -17.28 -24.13 0.24
CA ARG A 18 -18.09 -23.04 -0.32
C ARG A 18 -17.63 -22.64 -1.74
N ARG A 19 -16.33 -22.52 -1.99
CA ARG A 19 -15.79 -22.24 -3.34
C ARG A 19 -16.04 -23.39 -4.31
N MET A 20 -16.11 -24.64 -3.84
CA MET A 20 -16.48 -25.80 -4.67
C MET A 20 -17.96 -25.73 -5.07
N GLU A 21 -18.84 -25.31 -4.18
CA GLU A 21 -20.24 -25.03 -4.52
C GLU A 21 -20.36 -23.91 -5.56
N GLU A 22 -19.64 -22.79 -5.35
CA GLU A 22 -19.68 -21.64 -6.26
C GLU A 22 -19.15 -21.98 -7.67
N ARG A 23 -18.21 -22.93 -7.77
CA ARG A 23 -17.69 -23.46 -9.05
C ARG A 23 -18.56 -24.55 -9.68
N GLY A 24 -19.63 -24.99 -9.01
CA GLY A 24 -20.48 -26.08 -9.48
C GLY A 24 -19.84 -27.48 -9.35
N GLU A 25 -18.82 -27.62 -8.51
CA GLU A 25 -18.19 -28.93 -8.22
C GLU A 25 -18.99 -29.75 -7.20
N LEU A 26 -19.82 -29.07 -6.40
CA LEU A 26 -20.72 -29.68 -5.41
C LEU A 26 -22.13 -29.11 -5.56
N HIS A 27 -23.13 -29.99 -5.54
CA HIS A 27 -24.53 -29.64 -5.76
C HIS A 27 -25.35 -29.94 -4.49
N PRO A 28 -25.29 -29.07 -3.46
CA PRO A 28 -26.08 -29.27 -2.26
C PRO A 28 -27.57 -29.13 -2.57
N ALA A 29 -28.37 -30.10 -2.10
CA ALA A 29 -29.81 -29.95 -2.04
C ALA A 29 -30.18 -29.03 -0.87
N ILE A 30 -31.11 -28.11 -1.09
CA ILE A 30 -31.67 -27.29 -0.01
C ILE A 30 -32.85 -28.06 0.57
N ASP A 31 -32.74 -28.45 1.83
CA ASP A 31 -33.83 -29.10 2.54
C ASP A 31 -34.98 -28.08 2.75
N PRO A 32 -36.20 -28.33 2.25
CA PRO A 32 -37.31 -27.40 2.38
C PRO A 32 -37.76 -27.18 3.83
N ALA A 33 -37.49 -28.11 4.75
CA ALA A 33 -37.88 -28.00 6.15
C ALA A 33 -36.92 -27.15 6.98
N THR A 34 -35.61 -27.35 6.78
CA THR A 34 -34.56 -26.73 7.60
C THR A 34 -33.85 -25.56 6.90
N ARG A 35 -34.05 -25.41 5.58
CA ARG A 35 -33.26 -24.53 4.69
C ARG A 35 -31.76 -24.80 4.73
N GLU A 36 -31.33 -25.91 5.29
CA GLU A 36 -29.92 -26.29 5.32
C GLU A 36 -29.48 -26.89 3.98
N ARG A 37 -28.23 -26.61 3.62
CA ARG A 37 -27.56 -27.20 2.45
C ARG A 37 -27.07 -28.60 2.82
N LEU A 38 -27.72 -29.62 2.27
CA LEU A 38 -27.38 -31.02 2.45
C LEU A 38 -26.62 -31.54 1.23
N PHE A 39 -25.39 -31.99 1.47
CA PHE A 39 -24.54 -32.63 0.47
C PHE A 39 -24.84 -34.13 0.40
N ASP A 40 -24.86 -34.68 -0.81
CA ASP A 40 -24.92 -36.12 -1.01
C ASP A 40 -23.56 -36.77 -0.66
N PRO A 41 -23.50 -37.75 0.26
CA PRO A 41 -22.29 -38.52 0.51
C PRO A 41 -21.68 -39.15 -0.75
N GLY A 42 -22.48 -39.57 -1.73
CA GLY A 42 -21.97 -40.16 -2.97
C GLY A 42 -21.24 -39.16 -3.86
N GLU A 43 -21.74 -37.92 -3.94
CA GLU A 43 -21.05 -36.81 -4.60
C GLU A 43 -19.73 -36.47 -3.92
N ILE A 44 -19.73 -36.34 -2.58
CA ILE A 44 -18.52 -36.03 -1.80
C ILE A 44 -17.45 -37.12 -1.99
N ALA A 45 -17.82 -38.40 -1.99
CA ALA A 45 -16.90 -39.50 -2.21
C ALA A 45 -16.30 -39.49 -3.64
N ARG A 46 -17.09 -39.12 -4.66
CA ARG A 46 -16.61 -38.96 -6.04
C ARG A 46 -15.60 -37.82 -6.15
N VAL A 47 -15.89 -36.68 -5.54
CA VAL A 47 -14.97 -35.52 -5.52
C VAL A 47 -13.70 -35.85 -4.74
N ALA A 48 -13.79 -36.58 -3.63
CA ALA A 48 -12.64 -37.06 -2.90
C ALA A 48 -11.77 -37.99 -3.76
N ALA A 49 -12.38 -38.96 -4.44
CA ALA A 49 -11.68 -39.90 -5.32
C ALA A 49 -11.04 -39.20 -6.53
N SER A 50 -11.70 -38.20 -7.13
CA SER A 50 -11.13 -37.40 -8.21
C SER A 50 -9.92 -36.60 -7.75
N ARG A 51 -9.97 -36.03 -6.54
CA ARG A 51 -8.85 -35.29 -5.94
C ARG A 51 -7.68 -36.20 -5.59
N ASP A 52 -7.93 -37.38 -5.03
CA ASP A 52 -6.88 -38.37 -4.78
C ASP A 52 -6.23 -38.82 -6.10
N ARG A 53 -7.01 -38.86 -7.19
CA ARG A 53 -6.51 -39.15 -8.53
C ARG A 53 -5.78 -37.98 -9.18
N GLU A 54 -6.07 -36.74 -8.81
CA GLU A 54 -5.30 -35.55 -9.23
C GLU A 54 -3.98 -35.43 -8.46
N VAL A 55 -4.00 -35.85 -7.18
CA VAL A 55 -2.82 -35.86 -6.31
C VAL A 55 -1.90 -37.05 -6.59
N CYS A 56 -2.45 -38.20 -7.02
CA CYS A 56 -1.70 -39.42 -7.32
C CYS A 56 -1.64 -39.78 -8.82
N GLY A 57 -2.30 -39.04 -9.70
CA GLY A 57 -2.36 -39.28 -11.15
C GLY A 57 -1.40 -38.40 -11.94
N GLY A 58 -0.19 -38.21 -11.41
CA GLY A 58 0.93 -37.81 -12.25
C GLY A 58 1.16 -38.87 -13.32
N ASP A 59 1.23 -38.42 -14.58
CA ASP A 59 1.66 -39.21 -15.73
C ASP A 59 2.91 -40.05 -15.37
N PRO A 60 2.89 -41.40 -15.48
CA PRO A 60 4.06 -42.23 -15.19
C PRO A 60 5.24 -41.99 -16.15
N THR A 61 5.05 -41.16 -17.17
CA THR A 61 6.07 -40.68 -18.12
C THR A 61 6.50 -39.24 -17.88
N ALA A 62 5.83 -38.50 -16.99
CA ALA A 62 6.34 -37.21 -16.56
C ALA A 62 7.59 -37.48 -15.69
N PRO A 63 8.75 -36.84 -16.00
CA PRO A 63 9.89 -36.90 -15.10
C PRO A 63 9.40 -36.49 -13.70
N PRO A 64 9.93 -37.08 -12.61
CA PRO A 64 9.52 -36.72 -11.27
C PRO A 64 9.53 -35.19 -11.20
N MET A 65 8.48 -34.58 -10.66
CA MET A 65 8.58 -33.23 -10.11
C MET A 65 9.65 -33.32 -9.03
N VAL A 66 10.90 -33.25 -9.46
CA VAL A 66 12.01 -32.74 -8.69
C VAL A 66 11.44 -31.42 -8.21
N ALA A 67 11.05 -31.39 -6.93
CA ALA A 67 10.87 -30.16 -6.19
C ALA A 67 12.00 -29.27 -6.69
N ALA A 68 11.66 -28.21 -7.43
CA ALA A 68 12.64 -27.43 -8.17
C ALA A 68 13.77 -27.22 -7.20
N VAL A 69 14.94 -27.80 -7.49
CA VAL A 69 16.04 -27.79 -6.53
C VAL A 69 16.50 -26.35 -6.56
N TRP A 70 15.90 -25.52 -5.71
CA TRP A 70 16.27 -24.14 -5.55
C TRP A 70 17.75 -24.16 -5.24
N THR A 71 18.54 -23.52 -6.09
CA THR A 71 19.92 -23.29 -5.72
C THR A 71 19.92 -22.32 -4.55
N GLU A 72 20.97 -22.35 -3.73
CA GLU A 72 21.09 -21.39 -2.61
C GLU A 72 20.99 -19.94 -3.10
N GLY A 73 21.43 -19.67 -4.35
CA GLY A 73 21.30 -18.39 -5.01
C GLY A 73 19.86 -18.01 -5.37
N ASP A 74 19.09 -18.94 -5.94
CA ASP A 74 17.69 -18.68 -6.31
C ASP A 74 16.83 -18.42 -5.08
N LEU A 75 17.06 -19.18 -3.99
CA LEU A 75 16.35 -18.99 -2.73
C LEU A 75 16.68 -17.63 -2.13
N ALA A 76 17.97 -17.26 -2.09
CA ALA A 76 18.39 -15.96 -1.59
C ALA A 76 17.75 -14.81 -2.40
N ALA A 77 17.74 -14.92 -3.73
CA ALA A 77 17.13 -13.91 -4.60
C ALA A 77 15.63 -13.73 -4.31
N ALA A 78 14.86 -14.82 -4.24
CA ALA A 78 13.43 -14.74 -3.93
C ALA A 78 13.16 -14.19 -2.52
N VAL A 79 13.96 -14.58 -1.52
CA VAL A 79 13.86 -14.01 -0.18
C VAL A 79 14.12 -12.50 -0.19
N PHE A 80 15.11 -12.04 -0.97
CA PHE A 80 15.46 -10.62 -1.05
C PHE A 80 14.32 -9.79 -1.65
N GLU A 81 13.69 -10.28 -2.72
CA GLU A 81 12.54 -9.62 -3.35
C GLU A 81 11.36 -9.49 -2.39
N LEU A 82 11.04 -10.57 -1.66
CA LEU A 82 9.93 -10.56 -0.70
C LEU A 82 10.21 -9.67 0.51
N LEU A 83 11.46 -9.60 0.97
CA LEU A 83 11.87 -8.67 2.03
C LEU A 83 11.81 -7.20 1.56
N ASP A 84 12.22 -6.91 0.32
CA ASP A 84 12.13 -5.55 -0.25
C ASP A 84 10.67 -5.12 -0.44
N ALA A 85 9.78 -6.08 -0.72
CA ALA A 85 8.33 -5.89 -0.73
C ALA A 85 7.70 -5.73 0.67
N GLY A 86 8.50 -5.85 1.75
CA GLY A 86 8.06 -5.65 3.14
C GLY A 86 7.36 -6.87 3.76
N GLN A 87 7.53 -8.07 3.20
CA GLN A 87 6.98 -9.29 3.81
C GLN A 87 7.75 -9.69 5.09
N THR A 88 7.06 -10.40 5.98
CA THR A 88 7.67 -10.97 7.19
C THR A 88 8.29 -12.34 6.91
N LEU A 89 9.31 -12.75 7.66
CA LEU A 89 9.98 -14.05 7.48
C LEU A 89 9.01 -15.23 7.54
N VAL A 90 7.99 -15.16 8.39
CA VAL A 90 6.96 -16.22 8.51
C VAL A 90 6.13 -16.32 7.23
N SER A 91 5.75 -15.19 6.62
CA SER A 91 5.05 -15.16 5.34
C SER A 91 5.91 -15.78 4.24
N ILE A 92 7.20 -15.44 4.21
CA ILE A 92 8.16 -15.94 3.23
C ILE A 92 8.36 -17.46 3.34
N VAL A 93 8.44 -17.99 4.57
CA VAL A 93 8.54 -19.45 4.80
C VAL A 93 7.31 -20.18 4.25
N VAL A 94 6.10 -19.63 4.47
CA VAL A 94 4.85 -20.20 3.96
C VAL A 94 4.79 -20.11 2.44
N GLU A 95 5.26 -19.01 1.85
CA GLU A 95 5.22 -18.78 0.41
C GLU A 95 6.23 -19.65 -0.34
N LEU A 96 7.49 -19.64 0.08
CA LEU A 96 8.58 -20.36 -0.58
C LEU A 96 8.67 -21.84 -0.21
N HIS A 97 7.93 -22.28 0.82
CA HIS A 97 7.96 -23.65 1.34
C HIS A 97 9.39 -24.14 1.68
N ALA A 98 10.26 -23.21 2.07
CA ALA A 98 11.66 -23.50 2.39
C ALA A 98 11.88 -23.62 3.91
N PRO A 99 12.93 -24.34 4.35
CA PRO A 99 13.26 -24.46 5.76
C PRO A 99 13.56 -23.09 6.40
N PRO A 100 13.08 -22.83 7.63
CA PRO A 100 13.27 -21.54 8.28
C PRO A 100 14.75 -21.19 8.47
N GLU A 101 15.63 -22.17 8.66
CA GLU A 101 17.07 -21.92 8.84
C GLU A 101 17.71 -21.30 7.58
N GLN A 102 17.25 -21.70 6.39
CA GLN A 102 17.75 -21.16 5.13
C GLN A 102 17.22 -19.74 4.88
N ILE A 103 15.95 -19.50 5.21
CA ILE A 103 15.33 -18.17 5.12
C ILE A 103 16.00 -17.19 6.09
N GLU A 104 16.29 -17.60 7.32
CA GLU A 104 17.00 -16.79 8.30
C GLU A 104 18.42 -16.43 7.82
N LYS A 105 19.16 -17.40 7.28
CA LYS A 105 20.50 -17.17 6.73
C LYS A 105 20.46 -16.16 5.57
N ALA A 106 19.50 -16.30 4.66
CA ALA A 106 19.31 -15.36 3.55
C ALA A 106 18.94 -13.96 4.07
N ALA A 107 18.02 -13.86 5.02
CA ALA A 107 17.62 -12.58 5.63
C ALA A 107 18.78 -11.87 6.34
N GLN A 108 19.63 -12.60 7.06
CA GLN A 108 20.83 -12.04 7.68
C GLN A 108 21.82 -11.51 6.63
N ALA A 109 22.01 -12.23 5.53
CA ALA A 109 22.83 -11.78 4.41
C ALA A 109 22.27 -10.50 3.77
N TRP A 110 20.94 -10.42 3.57
CA TRP A 110 20.25 -9.23 3.07
C TRP A 110 20.47 -8.02 3.97
N CYS A 111 20.26 -8.16 5.29
CA CYS A 111 20.48 -7.08 6.26
C CYS A 111 21.92 -6.55 6.20
N ARG A 112 22.90 -7.45 6.12
CA ARG A 112 24.33 -7.09 5.99
C ARG A 112 24.60 -6.32 4.70
N LEU A 113 24.04 -6.75 3.57
CA LEU A 113 24.20 -6.07 2.29
C LEU A 113 23.54 -4.68 2.29
N LYS A 114 22.32 -4.56 2.82
CA LYS A 114 21.64 -3.26 2.97
C LYS A 114 22.43 -2.31 3.87
N GLU A 115 23.02 -2.82 4.95
CA GLU A 115 23.89 -2.01 5.80
C GLU A 115 25.14 -1.50 5.05
N GLN A 116 25.76 -2.34 4.22
CA GLN A 116 26.87 -1.92 3.36
C GLN A 116 26.44 -0.87 2.32
N ASP A 117 25.27 -1.05 1.71
CA ASP A 117 24.72 -0.08 0.74
C ASP A 117 24.39 1.26 1.39
N LEU A 118 23.83 1.26 2.61
CA LEU A 118 23.57 2.48 3.37
C LEU A 118 24.87 3.21 3.76
N ASN A 119 25.95 2.46 3.97
CA ASN A 119 27.28 2.99 4.23
C ASN A 119 28.07 3.33 2.96
N SER A 120 27.54 3.01 1.77
CA SER A 120 28.16 3.38 0.49
C SER A 120 28.30 4.90 0.42
N PRO A 121 29.46 5.45 0.02
CA PRO A 121 29.75 6.88 0.12
C PRO A 121 28.74 7.77 -0.62
N SER A 122 28.02 7.23 -1.61
CA SER A 122 26.99 7.92 -2.37
C SER A 122 25.76 8.28 -1.52
N VAL A 123 25.35 7.44 -0.56
CA VAL A 123 24.12 7.63 0.23
C VAL A 123 24.31 8.72 1.30
N PRO A 124 25.33 8.68 2.19
CA PRO A 124 25.60 9.76 3.13
C PRO A 124 25.88 11.09 2.43
N ALA A 125 26.57 11.09 1.28
CA ALA A 125 26.79 12.29 0.49
C ALA A 125 25.49 12.88 -0.06
N SER A 126 24.57 12.04 -0.53
CA SER A 126 23.26 12.46 -1.02
C SER A 126 22.37 12.99 0.11
N ILE A 127 22.35 12.32 1.27
CA ILE A 127 21.65 12.79 2.47
C ILE A 127 22.24 14.14 2.92
N GLY A 128 23.56 14.29 2.94
CA GLY A 128 24.22 15.55 3.26
C GLY A 128 23.87 16.68 2.28
N ARG A 129 23.79 16.37 0.99
CA ARG A 129 23.35 17.33 -0.04
C ARG A 129 21.91 17.76 0.17
N LEU A 130 20.98 16.82 0.37
CA LEU A 130 19.57 17.09 0.62
C LEU A 130 19.38 17.94 1.88
N ARG A 131 20.09 17.60 2.98
CA ARG A 131 20.06 18.39 4.22
C ARG A 131 20.51 19.83 3.99
N ARG A 132 21.54 20.06 3.17
CA ARG A 132 21.98 21.42 2.81
C ARG A 132 20.92 22.17 1.99
N GLN A 133 20.31 21.51 1.00
CA GLN A 133 19.24 22.13 0.19
C GLN A 133 18.03 22.51 1.05
N VAL A 134 17.62 21.64 1.99
CA VAL A 134 16.54 21.96 2.93
C VAL A 134 16.91 23.14 3.81
N ALA A 135 18.14 23.18 4.34
CA ALA A 135 18.61 24.29 5.17
C ALA A 135 18.64 25.62 4.40
N GLU A 136 19.08 25.61 3.14
CA GLU A 136 19.10 26.77 2.26
C GLU A 136 17.68 27.27 1.95
N LEU A 137 16.76 26.37 1.58
CA LEU A 137 15.36 26.72 1.33
C LEU A 137 14.69 27.32 2.57
N VAL A 138 14.93 26.75 3.76
CA VAL A 138 14.41 27.29 5.03
C VAL A 138 14.99 28.67 5.30
N ALA A 139 16.28 28.89 5.06
CA ALA A 139 16.90 30.21 5.22
C ALA A 139 16.33 31.24 4.24
N ALA A 140 16.17 30.86 2.97
CA ALA A 140 15.57 31.69 1.93
C ALA A 140 14.12 32.06 2.27
N TYR A 141 13.31 31.09 2.69
CA TYR A 141 11.93 31.32 3.13
C TYR A 141 11.86 32.28 4.32
N LYS A 142 12.70 32.09 5.35
CA LYS A 142 12.77 33.03 6.49
C LYS A 142 13.20 34.42 6.06
N GLY A 143 14.09 34.53 5.07
CA GLY A 143 14.49 35.79 4.47
C GLY A 143 13.33 36.50 3.77
N LEU A 144 12.61 35.79 2.90
CA LEU A 144 11.43 36.30 2.20
C LEU A 144 10.33 36.70 3.18
N LYS A 145 10.02 35.84 4.15
CA LYS A 145 9.02 36.13 5.18
C LYS A 145 9.33 37.41 5.94
N ARG A 146 10.57 37.61 6.40
CA ARG A 146 10.97 38.86 7.08
C ARG A 146 10.82 40.11 6.22
N ARG A 147 11.08 40.02 4.91
CA ARG A 147 10.88 41.13 3.98
C ARG A 147 9.38 41.44 3.78
N LEU A 148 8.56 40.40 3.79
CA LEU A 148 7.11 40.51 3.65
C LEU A 148 6.45 41.03 4.94
N ASP A 149 6.88 40.60 6.12
CA ASP A 149 6.31 40.99 7.42
C ASP A 149 6.42 42.52 7.70
N GLY A 150 7.28 43.25 6.99
CA GLY A 150 7.38 44.71 7.07
C GLY A 150 6.62 45.47 5.99
N THR A 151 5.95 44.77 5.07
CA THR A 151 5.20 45.39 3.98
C THR A 151 3.75 45.58 4.43
N PRO A 152 3.23 46.83 4.54
CA PRO A 152 1.89 47.10 5.08
C PRO A 152 0.76 46.38 4.35
N GLN A 153 1.04 45.94 3.12
CA GLN A 153 0.11 45.32 2.19
C GLN A 153 0.03 43.79 2.36
N VAL A 154 1.05 43.16 2.96
CA VAL A 154 1.11 41.69 3.10
C VAL A 154 0.14 41.24 4.16
N GLY A 155 -0.70 40.26 3.81
CA GLY A 155 -1.70 39.69 4.73
C GLY A 155 -2.96 40.53 4.89
N LEU A 156 -3.09 41.70 4.23
CA LEU A 156 -4.35 42.44 4.23
C LEU A 156 -5.48 41.64 3.57
N GLY A 157 -5.20 40.95 2.46
CA GLY A 157 -6.18 40.06 1.82
C GLY A 157 -6.66 38.90 2.70
N ASP A 158 -5.87 38.46 3.68
CA ASP A 158 -6.23 37.33 4.54
C ASP A 158 -6.73 37.75 5.93
N ASN A 159 -6.27 38.90 6.44
CA ASN A 159 -6.49 39.32 7.83
C ASN A 159 -7.36 40.57 7.96
N PHE A 160 -7.62 41.31 6.88
CA PHE A 160 -8.52 42.45 6.94
C PHE A 160 -9.96 41.98 7.11
N LYS A 161 -10.63 42.46 8.16
CA LYS A 161 -12.07 42.25 8.38
C LYS A 161 -12.75 43.61 8.53
N CYS A 162 -13.71 43.90 7.65
CA CYS A 162 -14.48 45.14 7.73
C CYS A 162 -15.31 45.16 9.02
N ARG A 163 -15.19 46.23 9.82
CA ARG A 163 -15.93 46.37 11.08
C ARG A 163 -17.43 46.56 10.89
N THR A 164 -17.84 47.07 9.74
CA THR A 164 -19.24 47.42 9.45
C THR A 164 -19.99 46.25 8.82
N CYS A 165 -19.45 45.64 7.76
CA CYS A 165 -20.12 44.55 7.05
C CYS A 165 -19.55 43.15 7.36
N GLY A 166 -18.44 43.05 8.10
CA GLY A 166 -17.84 41.77 8.48
C GLY A 166 -17.06 41.06 7.37
N VAL A 167 -17.08 41.57 6.13
CA VAL A 167 -16.38 40.97 4.98
C VAL A 167 -14.88 40.88 5.25
N ILE A 168 -14.32 39.70 4.99
CA ILE A 168 -12.90 39.40 5.14
C ILE A 168 -12.22 39.48 3.77
N GLY A 169 -11.04 40.07 3.71
CA GLY A 169 -10.19 40.09 2.51
C GLY A 169 -10.63 41.01 1.38
N SER A 170 -11.69 41.81 1.60
CA SER A 170 -12.10 42.88 0.68
C SER A 170 -11.54 44.21 1.17
N VAL A 171 -10.37 44.59 0.65
CA VAL A 171 -9.63 45.79 1.06
C VAL A 171 -8.93 46.42 -0.13
N ALA A 172 -9.00 47.75 -0.23
CA ALA A 172 -8.28 48.54 -1.21
C ALA A 172 -7.47 49.64 -0.51
N LEU A 173 -6.30 49.92 -1.07
CA LEU A 173 -5.40 50.99 -0.63
C LEU A 173 -5.30 52.02 -1.75
N PRO A 174 -5.53 53.31 -1.46
CA PRO A 174 -5.26 54.36 -2.43
C PRO A 174 -3.75 54.49 -2.63
N VAL A 175 -3.32 54.52 -3.88
CA VAL A 175 -1.94 54.75 -4.29
C VAL A 175 -1.91 56.03 -5.10
N ARG A 176 -1.13 57.01 -4.61
CA ARG A 176 -0.94 58.29 -5.29
C ARG A 176 0.45 58.37 -5.89
N CYS A 177 0.55 58.68 -7.17
CA CYS A 177 1.82 58.96 -7.82
C CYS A 177 2.40 60.26 -7.27
N THR A 178 3.61 60.21 -6.71
CA THR A 178 4.27 61.39 -6.14
C THR A 178 4.79 62.36 -7.20
N ALA A 179 4.89 61.95 -8.47
CA ALA A 179 5.37 62.78 -9.56
C ALA A 179 4.24 63.55 -10.29
N CYS A 180 3.19 62.86 -10.75
CA CYS A 180 2.08 63.48 -11.48
C CYS A 180 0.85 63.77 -10.60
N GLY A 181 0.74 63.15 -9.43
CA GLY A 181 -0.39 63.32 -8.52
C GLY A 181 -1.58 62.41 -8.79
N ASP A 182 -1.57 61.60 -9.86
CA ASP A 182 -2.66 60.66 -10.18
C ASP A 182 -2.89 59.65 -9.06
N GLU A 183 -4.16 59.35 -8.78
CA GLU A 183 -4.59 58.39 -7.78
C GLU A 183 -5.17 57.13 -8.47
N THR A 184 -4.80 55.97 -7.95
CA THR A 184 -5.34 54.67 -8.34
C THR A 184 -5.56 53.82 -7.09
N GLU A 185 -6.38 52.78 -7.19
CA GLU A 185 -6.63 51.86 -6.08
C GLU A 185 -5.99 50.51 -6.36
N VAL A 186 -5.28 49.96 -5.36
CA VAL A 186 -4.75 48.61 -5.39
C VAL A 186 -5.34 47.84 -4.23
N GLY A 187 -5.92 46.69 -4.51
CA GLY A 187 -6.65 45.94 -3.50
C GLY A 187 -6.79 44.45 -3.78
N TRP A 188 -7.51 43.79 -2.90
CA TRP A 188 -7.95 42.41 -3.03
C TRP A 188 -9.48 42.41 -3.00
N TRP A 189 -10.06 41.69 -3.95
CA TRP A 189 -11.48 41.50 -4.07
C TRP A 189 -11.75 40.00 -4.09
N PRO A 190 -12.63 39.48 -3.21
CA PRO A 190 -13.04 38.10 -3.29
C PRO A 190 -13.70 37.84 -4.66
N PRO A 191 -13.52 36.64 -5.25
CA PRO A 191 -14.19 36.29 -6.49
C PRO A 191 -15.70 36.44 -6.32
N ALA A 192 -16.36 37.07 -7.30
CA ALA A 192 -17.80 37.30 -7.29
C ALA A 192 -18.54 35.95 -7.20
N GLY A 193 -18.95 35.54 -5.99
CA GLY A 193 -19.73 34.31 -5.76
C GLY A 193 -19.30 33.41 -4.60
N GLY A 194 -18.26 33.73 -3.84
CA GLY A 194 -17.81 32.86 -2.73
C GLY A 194 -18.28 33.33 -1.35
N ASN A 195 -19.44 32.86 -0.87
CA ASN A 195 -19.71 32.83 0.58
C ASN A 195 -18.73 31.83 1.22
N ARG A 196 -17.81 32.30 2.05
CA ARG A 196 -17.05 31.49 3.02
C ARG A 196 -17.43 31.89 4.42
#